data_AF-A0A6G2PWR0-F1
#
_entry.id   AF-A0A6G2PWR0-F1
#
_cell.length_a   1.000
_cell.length_b   1.000
_cell.length_c   1.000
_cell.angle_alpha   90.00
_cell.angle_beta   90.00
_cell.angle_gamma   90.00
#
_symmetry.space_group_name_H-M   'P 1'
#
loop_
_entity.id
_entity.type
_entity.pdbx_description
1 polymer ?
#
loop_
_entity_poly.entity_id
_entity_poly.type
_entity_poly.pdbx_seq_one_letter_code
_entity_poly.pdbx_strand_id
1 'polypeptide(L)'
;LVGFFVNTLVLRTDTGGDPSFRELLRRAQKTDLAAWAHQDMPFDRLVEVLNPERSASRHPLFQVMLTVGQSLGAAAPELDSLETSLVIPELRIAKFDLTFGFQERSSGDGDPAGFDIVAEYATDLYDARTVRAVLDRLTRLLTAVAETPDTPIGELDVLAADERRQLDTWAGPRTRAPQLSLDQLFSGKAAATPDAVALVHEEQRITYAELDIWSNRLARHLTARGVTPGSLVAIHLERSPLLIASLLAVLKAGAGYTLLDP
;
A
#
# COMPACT_ATOMS: atom_id res chain seq x y z
N LEU A 1 -6.06 -45.46 -12.58
CA LEU A 1 -6.36 -45.32 -11.14
C LEU A 1 -7.45 -44.28 -10.98
N VAL A 2 -8.37 -44.45 -10.03
CA VAL A 2 -9.37 -43.43 -9.65
C VAL A 2 -9.11 -43.05 -8.20
N GLY A 3 -8.79 -41.78 -7.93
CA GLY A 3 -8.42 -41.26 -6.60
C GLY A 3 -7.99 -39.78 -6.66
N PHE A 4 -7.91 -39.10 -5.51
CA PHE A 4 -7.47 -37.70 -5.43
C PHE A 4 -5.95 -37.63 -5.30
N PHE A 5 -5.26 -37.24 -6.38
CA PHE A 5 -3.79 -37.21 -6.47
C PHE A 5 -3.24 -35.78 -6.61
N VAL A 6 -4.05 -34.76 -6.34
CA VAL A 6 -3.60 -33.36 -6.39
C VAL A 6 -3.03 -33.00 -5.03
N ASN A 7 -1.76 -32.61 -4.97
CA ASN A 7 -1.16 -32.03 -3.77
C ASN A 7 -1.04 -30.50 -3.91
N THR A 8 -1.12 -29.80 -2.79
CA THR A 8 -1.00 -28.34 -2.73
C THR A 8 0.37 -27.94 -2.21
N LEU A 9 1.10 -27.14 -2.98
CA LEU A 9 2.39 -26.59 -2.59
C LEU A 9 2.24 -25.14 -2.13
N VAL A 10 2.82 -24.82 -0.97
CA VAL A 10 2.87 -23.44 -0.47
C VAL A 10 4.13 -22.78 -1.01
N LEU A 11 3.96 -21.85 -1.94
CA LEU A 11 5.07 -21.16 -2.61
C LEU A 11 5.36 -19.83 -1.93
N ARG A 12 6.64 -19.53 -1.69
CA ARG A 12 7.11 -18.28 -1.08
C ARG A 12 7.93 -17.49 -2.08
N THR A 13 7.39 -16.38 -2.55
CA THR A 13 8.08 -15.50 -3.49
C THR A 13 8.69 -14.31 -2.74
N ASP A 14 10.01 -14.14 -2.84
CA ASP A 14 10.73 -13.02 -2.21
C ASP A 14 10.88 -11.83 -3.17
N THR A 15 10.15 -10.76 -2.89
CA THR A 15 10.16 -9.48 -3.61
C THR A 15 11.12 -8.45 -2.99
N GLY A 16 11.91 -8.84 -1.99
CA GLY A 16 12.83 -7.95 -1.28
C GLY A 16 13.90 -7.34 -2.18
N GLY A 17 14.16 -6.04 -1.95
CA GLY A 17 15.18 -5.27 -2.67
C GLY A 17 14.76 -4.76 -4.04
N ASP A 18 13.47 -4.82 -4.37
CA ASP A 18 12.88 -4.35 -5.63
C ASP A 18 13.59 -4.93 -6.89
N PRO A 19 13.59 -6.26 -7.05
CA PRO A 19 14.26 -6.90 -8.17
C PRO A 19 13.55 -6.58 -9.50
N SER A 20 14.26 -6.75 -10.62
CA SER A 20 13.58 -6.83 -11.92
C SER A 20 12.70 -8.07 -12.01
N PHE A 21 11.71 -8.07 -12.91
CA PHE A 21 10.86 -9.24 -13.11
C PHE A 21 11.67 -10.48 -13.51
N ARG A 22 12.71 -10.31 -14.34
CA ARG A 22 13.61 -11.41 -14.71
C ARG A 22 14.30 -12.03 -13.50
N GLU A 23 14.77 -11.20 -12.57
CA GLU A 23 15.40 -11.69 -11.35
C GLU A 23 14.37 -12.36 -10.42
N LEU A 24 13.18 -11.77 -10.29
CA LEU A 24 12.08 -12.36 -9.53
C LEU A 24 11.70 -13.75 -10.07
N LEU A 25 11.64 -13.93 -11.40
CA LEU A 25 11.34 -15.21 -12.03
C LEU A 25 12.40 -16.26 -11.70
N ARG A 26 13.70 -15.90 -11.69
CA ARG A 26 14.77 -16.82 -11.28
C ARG A 26 14.63 -17.22 -9.80
N ARG A 27 14.31 -16.26 -8.93
CA ARG A 27 14.08 -16.54 -7.50
C ARG A 27 12.89 -17.47 -7.30
N ALA A 28 11.77 -17.20 -7.98
CA ALA A 28 10.57 -18.03 -7.95
C ALA A 28 10.88 -19.44 -8.47
N GLN A 29 11.50 -19.58 -9.64
CA GLN A 29 11.91 -20.87 -10.19
C GLN A 29 12.77 -21.67 -9.19
N LYS A 30 13.75 -21.04 -8.56
CA LYS A 30 14.61 -21.70 -7.56
C LYS A 30 13.80 -22.19 -6.36
N THR A 31 12.92 -21.36 -5.81
CA THR A 31 12.09 -21.73 -4.65
C THR A 31 11.09 -22.82 -5.01
N ASP A 32 10.43 -22.68 -6.15
CA ASP A 32 9.38 -23.60 -6.59
C ASP A 32 9.98 -24.97 -6.91
N LEU A 33 11.12 -25.05 -7.62
CA LEU A 33 11.81 -26.32 -7.87
C LEU A 33 12.25 -27.01 -6.57
N ALA A 34 12.69 -26.24 -5.56
CA ALA A 34 13.00 -26.78 -4.25
C ALA A 34 11.75 -27.31 -3.52
N ALA A 35 10.60 -26.65 -3.67
CA ALA A 35 9.33 -27.14 -3.14
C ALA A 35 8.84 -28.40 -3.87
N TRP A 36 9.00 -28.46 -5.20
CA TRP A 36 8.65 -29.62 -6.02
C TRP A 36 9.46 -30.88 -5.66
N ALA A 37 10.71 -30.72 -5.17
CA ALA A 37 11.50 -31.84 -4.65
C ALA A 37 10.85 -32.52 -3.42
N HIS A 38 9.88 -31.86 -2.79
CA HIS A 38 9.12 -32.36 -1.64
C HIS A 38 7.62 -32.45 -1.94
N GLN A 39 7.23 -32.58 -3.20
CA GLN A 39 5.82 -32.59 -3.63
C GLN A 39 4.99 -33.74 -3.06
N ASP A 40 5.62 -34.79 -2.53
CA ASP A 40 4.92 -35.92 -1.92
C ASP A 40 4.52 -35.65 -0.45
N MET A 41 4.99 -34.54 0.15
CA MET A 41 4.61 -34.16 1.50
C MET A 41 3.14 -33.71 1.52
N PRO A 42 2.25 -34.39 2.27
CA PRO A 42 0.85 -33.99 2.34
C PRO A 42 0.69 -32.62 2.98
N PHE A 43 -0.15 -31.77 2.39
CA PHE A 43 -0.43 -30.43 2.92
C PHE A 43 -0.84 -30.43 4.41
N ASP A 44 -1.70 -31.38 4.83
CA ASP A 44 -2.15 -31.49 6.22
C ASP A 44 -0.98 -31.73 7.20
N ARG A 45 0.06 -32.46 6.78
CA ARG A 45 1.27 -32.67 7.59
C ARG A 45 2.10 -31.40 7.69
N LEU A 46 2.16 -30.60 6.64
CA LEU A 46 2.83 -29.30 6.67
C LEU A 46 2.14 -28.35 7.66
N VAL A 47 0.80 -28.30 7.63
CA VAL A 47 0.01 -27.51 8.59
C VAL A 47 0.23 -27.99 10.03
N GLU A 48 0.25 -29.30 10.26
CA GLU A 48 0.49 -29.89 11.58
C GLU A 48 1.87 -29.50 12.14
N VAL A 49 2.93 -29.57 11.32
CA VAL A 49 4.30 -29.26 11.73
C VAL A 49 4.50 -27.77 11.97
N LEU A 50 3.95 -26.91 11.10
CA LEU A 50 4.08 -25.45 11.24
C LEU A 50 3.18 -24.89 12.35
N ASN A 51 2.12 -25.61 12.70
CA ASN A 51 1.14 -25.27 13.74
C ASN A 51 0.78 -23.77 13.80
N PRO A 52 0.27 -23.19 12.68
CA PRO A 52 -0.11 -21.77 12.65
C PRO A 52 -1.32 -21.51 13.56
N GLU A 53 -1.57 -20.25 13.88
CA GLU A 53 -2.77 -19.83 14.62
C GLU A 53 -4.02 -20.29 13.87
N ARG A 54 -4.88 -21.06 14.55
CA ARG A 54 -6.06 -21.65 13.91
C ARG A 54 -7.15 -20.60 13.78
N SER A 55 -7.62 -20.40 12.56
CA SER A 55 -8.78 -19.56 12.25
C SER A 55 -9.82 -20.39 11.51
N ALA A 56 -11.10 -20.24 11.87
CA ALA A 56 -12.20 -20.80 11.11
C ALA A 56 -12.52 -20.00 9.84
N SER A 57 -11.94 -18.79 9.70
CA SER A 57 -12.26 -17.84 8.64
C SER A 57 -11.16 -17.69 7.60
N ARG A 58 -10.04 -18.43 7.73
CA ARG A 58 -8.90 -18.32 6.82
C ARG A 58 -8.24 -19.67 6.63
N HIS A 59 -7.78 -19.92 5.41
CA HIS A 59 -6.95 -21.08 5.12
C HIS A 59 -5.56 -20.93 5.79
N PRO A 60 -4.98 -22.00 6.37
CA PRO A 60 -3.94 -21.89 7.41
C PRO A 60 -2.58 -21.35 6.96
N LEU A 61 -2.23 -21.48 5.67
CA LEU A 61 -0.89 -21.13 5.17
C LEU A 61 -0.88 -20.12 4.00
N PHE A 62 -2.00 -19.99 3.29
CA PHE A 62 -2.14 -19.08 2.15
C PHE A 62 -3.63 -18.83 1.89
N GLN A 63 -3.96 -17.71 1.25
CA GLN A 63 -5.35 -17.33 0.92
C GLN A 63 -5.62 -17.29 -0.59
N VAL A 64 -4.56 -17.19 -1.41
CA VAL A 64 -4.65 -17.16 -2.87
C VAL A 64 -4.11 -18.47 -3.44
N MET A 65 -4.95 -19.17 -4.20
CA MET A 65 -4.56 -20.37 -4.95
C MET A 65 -4.24 -20.00 -6.40
N LEU A 66 -3.23 -20.64 -6.98
CA LEU A 66 -2.91 -20.54 -8.40
C LEU A 66 -2.91 -21.94 -9.01
N THR A 67 -3.63 -22.11 -10.12
CA THR A 67 -3.65 -23.36 -10.89
C THR A 67 -3.25 -23.08 -12.34
N VAL A 68 -2.46 -23.97 -12.93
CA VAL A 68 -2.06 -23.90 -14.34
C VAL A 68 -2.42 -25.23 -15.01
N GLY A 69 -3.06 -25.17 -16.17
CA GLY A 69 -3.33 -26.35 -16.99
C GLY A 69 -4.46 -27.27 -16.49
N GLN A 70 -5.13 -26.93 -15.37
CA GLN A 70 -6.37 -27.61 -14.99
C GLN A 70 -7.52 -26.97 -15.74
N SER A 71 -7.98 -27.64 -16.80
CA SER A 71 -9.15 -27.18 -17.53
C SER A 71 -10.37 -27.25 -16.61
N LEU A 72 -10.99 -26.11 -16.35
CA LEU A 72 -12.38 -26.05 -15.87
C LEU A 72 -13.37 -26.49 -16.96
N GLY A 73 -12.89 -26.85 -18.16
CA GLY A 73 -13.65 -27.48 -19.23
C GLY A 73 -12.86 -28.64 -19.83
N ALA A 74 -12.78 -29.77 -19.11
CA ALA A 74 -12.20 -30.97 -19.68
C ALA A 74 -12.86 -31.27 -21.03
N ALA A 75 -12.06 -31.63 -22.03
CA ALA A 75 -12.57 -32.00 -23.35
C ALA A 75 -13.65 -33.07 -23.16
N ALA A 76 -14.81 -32.86 -23.78
CA ALA A 76 -15.88 -33.83 -23.71
C ALA A 76 -15.37 -35.16 -24.32
N PRO A 77 -15.71 -36.30 -23.73
CA PRO A 77 -15.24 -37.58 -24.24
C PRO A 77 -15.70 -37.76 -25.69
N GLU A 78 -14.78 -38.04 -26.60
CA GLU A 78 -15.12 -38.35 -27.99
C GLU A 78 -15.93 -39.65 -28.03
N LEU A 79 -17.16 -39.55 -28.53
CA LEU A 79 -18.03 -40.69 -28.80
C LEU A 79 -18.36 -40.65 -30.29
N ASP A 80 -17.69 -41.49 -31.08
CA ASP A 80 -17.76 -41.62 -32.56
C ASP A 80 -18.78 -40.72 -33.29
N SER A 81 -20.08 -41.01 -33.17
CA SER A 81 -21.16 -40.34 -33.92
C SER A 81 -21.98 -39.33 -33.10
N LEU A 82 -21.52 -38.96 -31.90
CA LEU A 82 -22.25 -38.11 -30.95
C LEU A 82 -21.40 -36.90 -30.60
N GLU A 83 -22.02 -35.73 -30.73
CA GLU A 83 -21.48 -34.50 -30.17
C GLU A 83 -21.67 -34.54 -28.65
N THR A 84 -20.56 -34.52 -27.91
CA THR A 84 -20.57 -34.53 -26.45
C THR A 84 -20.16 -33.16 -25.93
N SER A 85 -20.75 -32.76 -24.81
CA SER A 85 -20.31 -31.60 -24.05
C SER A 85 -20.23 -31.97 -22.58
N LEU A 86 -19.18 -31.50 -21.90
CA LEU A 86 -19.05 -31.64 -20.47
C LEU A 86 -19.88 -30.53 -19.81
N VAL A 87 -20.97 -30.89 -19.15
CA VAL A 87 -21.74 -29.96 -18.32
C VAL A 87 -21.24 -30.10 -16.89
N ILE A 88 -20.38 -29.19 -16.45
CA ILE A 88 -20.02 -29.07 -15.04
C ILE A 88 -21.13 -28.23 -14.37
N PRO A 89 -21.83 -28.77 -13.36
CA PRO A 89 -22.83 -27.99 -12.64
C PRO A 89 -22.20 -26.74 -12.02
N GLU A 90 -22.92 -25.62 -11.99
CA GLU A 90 -22.52 -24.43 -11.23
C GLU A 90 -22.49 -24.74 -9.73
N LEU A 91 -21.36 -25.25 -9.24
CA LEU A 91 -21.09 -25.34 -7.81
C LEU A 91 -20.61 -23.96 -7.36
N ARG A 92 -21.48 -23.21 -6.69
CA ARG A 92 -21.17 -21.89 -6.11
C ARG A 92 -20.43 -22.02 -4.78
N ILE A 93 -19.29 -22.71 -4.80
CA ILE A 93 -18.47 -22.96 -3.61
C ILE A 93 -17.07 -22.47 -3.90
N ALA A 94 -16.62 -21.46 -3.16
CA ALA A 94 -15.23 -21.04 -3.17
C ALA A 94 -14.44 -21.82 -2.11
N LYS A 95 -13.39 -22.53 -2.53
CA LYS A 95 -12.54 -23.31 -1.59
C LYS A 95 -11.48 -22.49 -0.88
N PHE A 96 -11.12 -21.35 -1.48
CA PHE A 96 -10.15 -20.38 -0.99
C PHE A 96 -10.73 -18.97 -1.14
N ASP A 97 -10.13 -17.99 -0.48
CA ASP A 97 -10.55 -16.58 -0.58
C ASP A 97 -10.57 -16.14 -2.06
N LEU A 98 -9.51 -16.47 -2.81
CA LEU A 98 -9.38 -16.20 -4.24
C LEU A 98 -8.54 -17.30 -4.93
N THR A 99 -8.97 -17.76 -6.09
CA THR A 99 -8.24 -18.72 -6.93
C THR A 99 -8.11 -18.16 -8.34
N PHE A 100 -6.88 -18.13 -8.87
CA PHE A 100 -6.61 -17.85 -10.28
C PHE A 100 -6.27 -19.14 -11.03
N GLY A 101 -7.08 -19.48 -12.03
CA GLY A 101 -6.80 -20.55 -12.97
C GLY A 101 -6.27 -19.99 -14.28
N PHE A 102 -5.09 -20.44 -14.71
CA PHE A 102 -4.48 -20.12 -15.98
C PHE A 102 -4.61 -21.30 -16.94
N GLN A 103 -5.26 -21.07 -18.06
CA GLN A 103 -5.42 -22.05 -19.12
C GLN A 103 -4.69 -21.59 -20.37
N GLU A 104 -3.68 -22.35 -20.78
CA GLU A 104 -2.99 -22.08 -22.05
C GLU A 104 -3.94 -22.34 -23.21
N ARG A 105 -3.96 -21.41 -24.16
CA ARG A 105 -4.64 -21.58 -25.44
C ARG A 105 -3.62 -21.99 -26.48
N SER A 106 -3.98 -22.95 -27.33
CA SER A 106 -3.22 -23.31 -28.51
C SER A 106 -3.99 -22.90 -29.76
N SER A 107 -3.27 -22.43 -30.78
CA SER A 107 -3.80 -22.26 -32.13
C SER A 107 -4.11 -23.62 -32.76
N GLY A 108 -4.87 -23.64 -33.86
CA GLY A 108 -5.16 -24.86 -34.63
C GLY A 108 -3.91 -25.59 -35.14
N ASP A 109 -2.78 -24.88 -35.26
CA ASP A 109 -1.48 -25.42 -35.66
C ASP A 109 -0.59 -25.85 -34.47
N GLY A 110 -1.09 -25.73 -33.23
CA GLY A 110 -0.37 -26.10 -32.01
C GLY A 110 0.50 -24.98 -31.39
N ASP A 111 0.59 -23.81 -32.04
CA ASP A 111 1.34 -22.67 -31.53
C ASP A 111 0.68 -22.03 -30.29
N PRO A 112 1.46 -21.51 -29.31
CA PRO A 112 0.92 -20.81 -28.16
C PRO A 112 0.10 -19.58 -28.56
N ALA A 113 -1.15 -19.51 -28.10
CA ALA A 113 -2.10 -18.43 -28.39
C ALA A 113 -2.45 -17.59 -27.14
N GLY A 114 -1.63 -17.66 -26.09
CA GLY A 114 -1.80 -16.93 -24.84
C GLY A 114 -2.53 -17.74 -23.76
N PHE A 115 -3.04 -17.05 -22.74
CA PHE A 115 -3.72 -17.68 -21.60
C PHE A 115 -5.11 -17.08 -21.38
N ASP A 116 -6.08 -17.94 -21.07
CA ASP A 116 -7.32 -17.53 -20.41
C ASP A 116 -7.10 -17.56 -18.89
N ILE A 117 -7.58 -16.52 -18.20
CA ILE A 117 -7.49 -16.40 -16.74
C ILE A 117 -8.89 -16.42 -16.16
N VAL A 118 -9.16 -17.41 -15.30
CA VAL A 118 -10.42 -17.54 -14.56
C VAL A 118 -10.18 -17.22 -13.10
N ALA A 119 -11.06 -16.43 -12.49
CA ALA A 119 -11.04 -16.16 -11.05
C ALA A 119 -12.27 -16.77 -10.36
N GLU A 120 -12.03 -17.63 -9.37
CA GLU A 120 -13.03 -18.09 -8.40
C GLU A 120 -12.78 -17.35 -7.07
N TYR A 121 -13.83 -16.85 -6.42
CA TYR A 121 -13.69 -16.03 -5.21
C TYR A 121 -14.81 -16.25 -4.21
N ALA A 122 -14.49 -16.08 -2.93
CA ALA A 122 -15.48 -16.10 -1.86
C ALA A 122 -16.32 -14.81 -1.90
N THR A 123 -17.63 -14.93 -2.12
CA THR A 123 -18.55 -13.78 -2.22
C THR A 123 -18.74 -13.02 -0.91
N ASP A 124 -18.42 -13.66 0.22
CA ASP A 124 -18.41 -13.01 1.54
C ASP A 124 -17.23 -12.03 1.69
N LEU A 125 -16.20 -12.15 0.83
CA LEU A 125 -14.98 -11.33 0.87
C LEU A 125 -14.88 -10.39 -0.34
N TYR A 126 -15.34 -10.81 -1.51
CA TYR A 126 -15.18 -10.06 -2.76
C TYR A 126 -16.48 -9.95 -3.54
N ASP A 127 -16.66 -8.80 -4.18
CA ASP A 127 -17.67 -8.62 -5.22
C ASP A 127 -17.06 -8.76 -6.62
N ALA A 128 -17.94 -8.98 -7.61
CA ALA A 128 -17.53 -9.15 -9.00
C ALA A 128 -16.77 -7.95 -9.58
N ARG A 129 -17.05 -6.72 -9.09
CA ARG A 129 -16.38 -5.50 -9.55
C ARG A 129 -14.93 -5.49 -9.11
N THR A 130 -14.69 -5.87 -7.86
CA THR A 130 -13.37 -5.94 -7.24
C THR A 130 -12.51 -6.99 -7.92
N VAL A 131 -13.04 -8.20 -8.13
CA VAL A 131 -12.28 -9.27 -8.79
C VAL A 131 -11.98 -8.93 -10.25
N ARG A 132 -12.93 -8.32 -10.96
CA ARG A 132 -12.67 -7.84 -12.33
C ARG A 132 -11.57 -6.79 -12.36
N ALA A 133 -11.57 -5.82 -11.44
CA ALA A 133 -10.48 -4.85 -11.33
C ALA A 133 -9.13 -5.52 -11.02
N VAL A 134 -9.10 -6.56 -10.17
CA VAL A 134 -7.88 -7.33 -9.90
C VAL A 134 -7.38 -8.05 -11.15
N LEU A 135 -8.27 -8.69 -11.93
CA LEU A 135 -7.92 -9.34 -13.20
C LEU A 135 -7.39 -8.35 -14.23
N ASP A 136 -7.99 -7.16 -14.34
CA ASP A 136 -7.54 -6.12 -15.25
C ASP A 136 -6.13 -5.61 -14.88
N ARG A 137 -5.87 -5.44 -13.57
CA ARG A 137 -4.55 -5.07 -13.04
C ARG A 137 -3.52 -6.17 -13.23
N LEU A 138 -3.89 -7.43 -13.01
CA LEU A 138 -3.03 -8.59 -13.27
C LEU A 138 -2.65 -8.67 -14.74
N THR A 139 -3.61 -8.47 -15.64
CA THR A 139 -3.37 -8.46 -17.09
C THR A 139 -2.39 -7.33 -17.47
N ARG A 140 -2.58 -6.11 -16.95
CA ARG A 140 -1.64 -5.00 -17.15
C ARG A 140 -0.23 -5.32 -16.66
N LEU A 141 -0.13 -5.89 -15.46
CA LEU A 141 1.15 -6.29 -14.90
C LEU A 141 1.84 -7.34 -15.80
N LEU A 142 1.12 -8.38 -16.22
CA LEU A 142 1.64 -9.44 -17.10
C LEU A 142 2.11 -8.87 -18.46
N THR A 143 1.38 -7.92 -19.03
CA THR A 143 1.81 -7.22 -20.25
C THR A 143 3.10 -6.42 -19.99
N ALA A 144 3.14 -5.62 -18.92
CA ALA A 144 4.28 -4.75 -18.63
C ALA A 144 5.57 -5.53 -18.36
N VAL A 145 5.49 -6.66 -17.65
CA VAL A 145 6.64 -7.53 -17.38
C VAL A 145 7.11 -8.28 -18.62
N ALA A 146 6.21 -8.58 -19.56
CA ALA A 146 6.58 -9.20 -20.84
C ALA A 146 7.31 -8.22 -21.76
N GLU A 147 6.90 -6.94 -21.76
CA GLU A 147 7.52 -5.88 -22.57
C GLU A 147 8.84 -5.38 -21.97
N THR A 148 8.92 -5.22 -20.64
CA THR A 148 10.07 -4.62 -19.95
C THR A 148 10.56 -5.46 -18.76
N PRO A 149 11.05 -6.70 -19.02
CA PRO A 149 11.37 -7.68 -17.95
C PRO A 149 12.52 -7.27 -17.03
N ASP A 150 13.32 -6.29 -17.44
CA ASP A 150 14.49 -5.80 -16.68
C ASP A 150 14.17 -4.55 -15.83
N THR A 151 12.95 -4.01 -15.94
CA THR A 151 12.44 -2.94 -15.06
C THR A 151 12.20 -3.48 -13.64
N PRO A 152 12.57 -2.74 -12.57
CA PRO A 152 12.23 -3.09 -11.19
C PRO A 152 10.71 -3.24 -11.01
N ILE A 153 10.28 -4.26 -10.26
CA ILE A 153 8.85 -4.57 -10.11
C ILE A 153 8.05 -3.44 -9.43
N GLY A 154 8.69 -2.62 -8.59
CA GLY A 154 8.10 -1.46 -7.93
C GLY A 154 7.83 -0.27 -8.85
N GLU A 155 8.45 -0.24 -10.04
CA GLU A 155 8.24 0.81 -11.04
C GLU A 155 7.11 0.46 -12.03
N LEU A 156 6.61 -0.78 -12.02
CA LEU A 156 5.54 -1.23 -12.91
C LEU A 156 4.19 -0.68 -12.45
N ASP A 157 3.51 0.09 -13.32
CA ASP A 157 2.20 0.63 -13.01
C ASP A 157 1.11 -0.45 -13.17
N VAL A 158 0.49 -0.83 -12.07
CA VAL A 158 -0.65 -1.76 -12.06
C VAL A 158 -1.98 -1.04 -12.29
N LEU A 159 -2.03 0.27 -12.05
CA LEU A 159 -3.26 1.05 -12.14
C LEU A 159 -3.52 1.48 -13.59
N ALA A 160 -4.79 1.50 -13.96
CA ALA A 160 -5.21 2.13 -15.20
C ALA A 160 -5.14 3.65 -15.09
N ALA A 161 -5.07 4.33 -16.24
CA ALA A 161 -4.92 5.78 -16.29
C ALA A 161 -6.09 6.53 -15.63
N ASP A 162 -7.30 5.98 -15.66
CA ASP A 162 -8.48 6.50 -14.96
C ASP A 162 -8.39 6.32 -13.44
N GLU A 163 -7.93 5.16 -12.97
CA GLU A 163 -7.65 4.91 -11.55
C GLU A 163 -6.60 5.91 -11.04
N ARG A 164 -5.56 6.18 -11.83
CA ARG A 164 -4.53 7.18 -11.48
C ARG A 164 -5.09 8.60 -11.41
N ARG A 165 -5.93 9.01 -12.37
CA ARG A 165 -6.61 10.32 -12.35
C ARG A 165 -7.56 10.46 -11.15
N GLN A 166 -8.17 9.37 -10.72
CA GLN A 166 -9.02 9.37 -9.53
C GLN A 166 -8.21 9.65 -8.26
N LEU A 167 -7.01 9.09 -8.14
CA LEU A 167 -6.09 9.42 -7.04
C LEU A 167 -5.70 10.89 -7.04
N ASP A 168 -5.41 11.47 -8.21
CA ASP A 168 -5.10 12.90 -8.33
C ASP A 168 -6.30 13.78 -7.91
N THR A 169 -7.51 13.33 -8.22
CA THR A 169 -8.75 14.03 -7.81
C THR A 169 -8.91 13.99 -6.28
N TRP A 170 -8.62 12.86 -5.65
CA TRP A 170 -8.69 12.70 -4.19
C TRP A 170 -7.60 13.49 -3.45
N ALA A 171 -6.40 13.61 -4.03
CA ALA A 171 -5.31 14.40 -3.46
C ALA A 171 -5.66 15.90 -3.38
N GLY A 172 -6.61 16.36 -4.19
CA GLY A 172 -7.07 17.74 -4.23
C GLY A 172 -6.08 18.69 -4.91
N PRO A 173 -6.45 19.97 -5.07
CA PRO A 173 -5.61 20.95 -5.74
C PRO A 173 -4.34 21.23 -4.95
N ARG A 174 -3.20 21.29 -5.66
CA ARG A 174 -1.94 21.76 -5.08
C ARG A 174 -2.00 23.26 -4.83
N THR A 175 -2.13 23.66 -3.58
CA THR A 175 -2.03 25.06 -3.16
C THR A 175 -0.58 25.44 -2.91
N ARG A 176 -0.14 26.59 -3.43
CA ARG A 176 1.18 27.15 -3.07
C ARG A 176 1.13 27.64 -1.62
N ALA A 177 1.99 27.10 -0.77
CA ALA A 177 2.22 27.64 0.56
C ALA A 177 3.04 28.94 0.46
N PRO A 178 2.87 29.89 1.41
CA PRO A 178 3.80 31.01 1.54
C PRO A 178 5.24 30.53 1.68
N GLN A 179 6.19 31.21 1.04
CA GLN A 179 7.63 30.94 1.22
C GLN A 179 8.22 31.64 2.45
N LEU A 180 7.36 32.12 3.36
CA LEU A 180 7.75 32.80 4.58
C LEU A 180 7.61 31.85 5.77
N SER A 181 8.55 31.94 6.72
CA SER A 181 8.43 31.25 8.00
C SER A 181 7.34 31.87 8.87
N LEU A 182 6.85 31.12 9.86
CA LEU A 182 5.76 31.57 10.73
C LEU A 182 6.12 32.86 11.49
N ASP A 183 7.38 33.02 11.90
CA ASP A 183 7.89 34.24 12.53
C ASP A 183 7.87 35.44 11.56
N GLN A 184 8.20 35.24 10.29
CA GLN A 184 8.13 36.27 9.26
C GLN A 184 6.68 36.67 8.96
N LEU A 185 5.78 35.69 8.84
CA LEU A 185 4.35 35.94 8.67
C LEU A 185 3.78 36.75 9.84
N PHE A 186 4.13 36.38 11.08
CA PHE A 186 3.69 37.10 12.27
C PHE A 186 4.27 38.53 12.31
N SER A 187 5.58 38.68 12.10
CA SER A 187 6.25 40.00 12.14
C SER A 187 5.73 40.92 11.04
N GLY A 188 5.45 40.39 9.85
CA GLY A 188 4.82 41.14 8.76
C GLY A 188 3.41 41.61 9.12
N LYS A 189 2.60 40.76 9.78
CA LYS A 189 1.27 41.15 10.26
C LYS A 189 1.35 42.20 11.37
N ALA A 190 2.31 42.06 12.29
CA ALA A 190 2.51 43.02 13.37
C ALA A 190 2.95 44.39 12.88
N ALA A 191 3.77 44.46 11.84
CA ALA A 191 4.13 45.72 11.19
C ALA A 191 2.94 46.34 10.44
N ALA A 192 2.10 45.53 9.79
CA ALA A 192 0.97 46.02 8.98
C ALA A 192 -0.24 46.49 9.81
N THR A 193 -0.52 45.83 10.94
CA THR A 193 -1.68 46.13 11.80
C THR A 193 -1.28 46.10 13.28
N PRO A 194 -0.46 47.06 13.75
CA PRO A 194 0.17 47.00 15.07
C PRO A 194 -0.85 47.06 16.22
N ASP A 195 -1.86 47.92 16.12
CA ASP A 195 -2.85 48.18 17.19
C ASP A 195 -4.00 47.16 17.22
N ALA A 196 -4.04 46.25 16.24
CA ALA A 196 -5.05 45.20 16.23
C ALA A 196 -4.76 44.19 17.36
N VAL A 197 -5.82 43.66 17.97
CA VAL A 197 -5.71 42.62 19.01
C VAL A 197 -5.23 41.32 18.37
N ALA A 198 -4.10 40.79 18.85
CA ALA A 198 -3.52 39.53 18.41
C ALA A 198 -3.89 38.36 19.33
N LEU A 199 -3.99 38.62 20.64
CA LEU A 199 -4.25 37.62 21.64
C LEU A 199 -5.21 38.17 22.71
N VAL A 200 -6.18 37.34 23.11
CA VAL A 200 -7.09 37.61 24.22
C VAL A 200 -6.91 36.49 25.25
N HIS A 201 -6.69 36.86 26.49
CA HIS A 201 -6.58 35.93 27.61
C HIS A 201 -7.32 36.53 28.80
N GLU A 202 -8.48 35.95 29.14
CA GLU A 202 -9.40 36.52 30.13
C GLU A 202 -9.76 37.98 29.75
N GLU A 203 -9.59 38.93 30.67
CA GLU A 203 -9.82 40.36 30.38
C GLU A 203 -8.66 41.03 29.63
N GLN A 204 -7.50 40.37 29.52
CA GLN A 204 -6.31 40.92 28.87
C GLN A 204 -6.45 40.87 27.35
N ARG A 205 -6.16 42.00 26.71
CA ARG A 205 -6.08 42.15 25.26
C ARG A 205 -4.68 42.60 24.90
N ILE A 206 -3.99 41.79 24.11
CA ILE A 206 -2.61 42.07 23.70
C ILE A 206 -2.62 42.31 22.20
N THR A 207 -2.08 43.45 21.82
CA THR A 207 -1.96 43.87 20.43
C THR A 207 -0.86 43.10 19.70
N TYR A 208 -0.89 43.11 18.37
CA TYR A 208 0.20 42.54 17.59
C TYR A 208 1.55 43.20 17.93
N ALA A 209 1.58 44.53 18.10
CA ALA A 209 2.80 45.25 18.43
C ALA A 209 3.37 44.82 19.79
N GLU A 210 2.55 44.69 20.82
CA GLU A 210 2.99 44.26 22.16
C GLU A 210 3.54 42.83 22.14
N LEU A 211 2.82 41.91 21.49
CA LEU A 211 3.25 40.51 21.40
C LEU A 211 4.54 40.35 20.56
N ASP A 212 4.69 41.17 19.51
CA ASP A 212 5.92 41.22 18.71
C ASP A 212 7.11 41.72 19.54
N ILE A 213 6.92 42.76 20.34
CA ILE A 213 7.95 43.29 21.24
C ILE A 213 8.37 42.22 22.27
N TRP A 214 7.41 41.55 22.91
CA TRP A 214 7.70 40.53 23.93
C TRP A 214 8.47 39.35 23.32
N SER A 215 7.98 38.82 22.20
CA SER A 215 8.64 37.71 21.49
C SER A 215 10.02 38.10 20.96
N ASN A 216 10.22 39.32 20.44
CA ASN A 216 11.54 39.80 19.99
C ASN A 216 12.54 39.91 21.13
N ARG A 217 12.11 40.43 22.29
CA ARG A 217 12.97 40.54 23.48
C ARG A 217 13.42 39.16 23.95
N LEU A 218 12.48 38.21 24.05
CA LEU A 218 12.78 36.85 24.47
C LEU A 218 13.64 36.12 23.43
N ALA A 219 13.39 36.29 22.13
CA ALA A 219 14.21 35.69 21.07
C ALA A 219 15.68 36.11 21.19
N ARG A 220 15.95 37.42 21.36
CA ARG A 220 17.30 37.93 21.60
C ARG A 220 17.94 37.36 22.87
N HIS A 221 17.14 37.18 23.92
CA HIS A 221 17.61 36.55 25.15
C HIS A 221 18.01 35.09 24.91
N LEU A 222 17.18 34.32 24.20
CA LEU A 222 17.46 32.93 23.85
C LEU A 222 18.73 32.82 22.99
N THR A 223 18.89 33.67 21.99
CA THR A 223 20.12 33.72 21.17
C THR A 223 21.34 34.06 22.03
N ALA A 224 21.23 35.01 22.95
CA ALA A 224 22.31 35.34 23.88
C ALA A 224 22.65 34.19 24.85
N ARG A 225 21.72 33.25 25.08
CA ARG A 225 21.92 32.02 25.85
C ARG A 225 22.44 30.84 25.01
N GLY A 226 22.75 31.07 23.74
CA GLY A 226 23.34 30.07 22.85
C GLY A 226 22.33 29.28 22.02
N VAL A 227 21.06 29.68 21.97
CA VAL A 227 20.09 29.09 21.04
C VAL A 227 20.46 29.50 19.61
N THR A 228 20.76 28.50 18.78
CA THR A 228 21.07 28.67 17.35
C THR A 228 19.99 28.04 16.48
N PRO A 229 19.91 28.38 15.18
CA PRO A 229 19.02 27.71 14.26
C PRO A 229 19.16 26.17 14.32
N GLY A 230 18.03 25.47 14.34
CA GLY A 230 17.98 24.01 14.50
C GLY A 230 18.05 23.50 15.95
N SER A 231 18.25 24.37 16.94
CA SER A 231 18.12 23.99 18.37
C SER A 231 16.69 23.57 18.70
N LEU A 232 16.53 22.79 19.78
CA LEU A 232 15.24 22.50 20.39
C LEU A 232 15.15 23.14 21.78
N VAL A 233 14.12 23.96 22.00
CA VAL A 233 13.87 24.65 23.26
C VAL A 233 12.64 24.06 23.95
N ALA A 234 12.82 23.53 25.15
CA ALA A 234 11.71 23.07 25.98
C ALA A 234 11.04 24.26 26.68
N ILE A 235 9.71 24.30 26.62
CA ILE A 235 8.89 25.33 27.27
C ILE A 235 8.00 24.64 28.31
N HIS A 236 8.17 25.06 29.56
CA HIS A 236 7.41 24.60 30.72
C HIS A 236 6.70 25.82 31.30
N LEU A 237 5.51 26.10 30.78
CA LEU A 237 4.67 27.24 31.16
C LEU A 237 3.21 26.82 31.11
N GLU A 238 2.42 27.28 32.08
CA GLU A 238 0.96 27.18 32.01
C GLU A 238 0.40 28.04 30.87
N ARG A 239 -0.88 27.81 30.54
CA ARG A 239 -1.62 28.59 29.54
C ARG A 239 -1.65 30.06 29.96
N SER A 240 -0.95 30.89 29.21
CA SER A 240 -0.81 32.31 29.45
C SER A 240 -0.35 33.03 28.17
N PRO A 241 -0.44 34.36 28.11
CA PRO A 241 0.16 35.11 27.01
C PRO A 241 1.66 34.91 26.83
N LEU A 242 2.37 34.63 27.92
CA LEU A 242 3.81 34.36 27.90
C LEU A 242 4.13 33.06 27.18
N LEU A 243 3.24 32.07 27.22
CA LEU A 243 3.40 30.85 26.44
C LEU A 243 3.45 31.18 24.94
N ILE A 244 2.50 31.94 24.43
CA ILE A 244 2.46 32.33 23.00
C ILE A 244 3.67 33.21 22.64
N ALA A 245 4.04 34.16 23.49
CA ALA A 245 5.25 34.96 23.28
C ALA A 245 6.52 34.09 23.24
N SER A 246 6.59 33.04 24.05
CA SER A 246 7.70 32.08 24.09
C SER A 246 7.77 31.22 22.84
N LEU A 247 6.64 30.71 22.35
CA LEU A 247 6.57 29.99 21.07
C LEU A 247 7.11 30.84 19.92
N LEU A 248 6.61 32.08 19.80
CA LEU A 248 7.07 33.02 18.78
C LEU A 248 8.55 33.37 18.93
N ALA A 249 9.03 33.53 20.17
CA ALA A 249 10.43 33.83 20.45
C ALA A 249 11.38 32.71 20.02
N VAL A 250 11.01 31.45 20.27
CA VAL A 250 11.80 30.28 19.85
C VAL A 250 11.87 30.20 18.33
N LEU A 251 10.73 30.40 17.64
CA LEU A 251 10.68 30.43 16.17
C LEU A 251 11.52 31.58 15.59
N LYS A 252 11.45 32.78 16.19
CA LYS A 252 12.26 33.95 15.81
C LYS A 252 13.77 33.74 16.05
N ALA A 253 14.14 32.87 16.98
CA ALA A 253 15.53 32.45 17.18
C ALA A 253 15.98 31.38 16.17
N GLY A 254 15.10 30.94 15.26
CA GLY A 254 15.35 29.88 14.27
C GLY A 254 15.31 28.46 14.84
N ALA A 255 14.79 28.30 16.06
CA ALA A 255 14.75 27.03 16.78
C ALA A 255 13.36 26.39 16.74
N GLY A 256 13.30 25.08 16.99
CA GLY A 256 12.06 24.36 17.27
C GLY A 256 11.74 24.40 18.76
N TYR A 257 10.45 24.31 19.12
CA TYR A 257 10.02 24.20 20.52
C TYR A 257 9.44 22.82 20.81
N THR A 258 9.50 22.42 22.08
CA THR A 258 8.70 21.32 22.63
C THR A 258 7.99 21.81 23.89
N LEU A 259 6.75 21.36 24.10
CA LEU A 259 5.95 21.72 25.26
C LEU A 259 6.10 20.62 26.32
N LEU A 260 6.43 21.02 27.54
CA LEU A 260 6.41 20.16 28.72
C LEU A 260 5.14 20.44 29.51
N ASP A 261 4.51 19.37 30.02
CA ASP A 261 3.35 19.50 30.90
C ASP A 261 3.78 20.16 32.23
N PRO A 262 3.15 21.29 32.64
CA PRO A 262 3.47 22.02 33.87
C PRO A 262 3.47 21.20 35.16
#